data_AF-A0A2D5R863-F1
#
_entry.id   AF-A0A2D5R863-F1
#
_cell.length_a   1.000
_cell.length_b   1.000
_cell.length_c   1.000
_cell.angle_alpha   90.00
_cell.angle_beta   90.00
_cell.angle_gamma   90.00
#
_symmetry.space_group_name_H-M   'P 1'
#
loop_
_entity.id
_entity.type
_entity.pdbx_description
1 polymer ?
#
loop_
_entity_poly.entity_id
_entity_poly.type
_entity_poly.pdbx_seq_one_letter_code
_entity_poly.pdbx_strand_id
1 'polypeptide(L)'
;MPTYDYKCSACENLWEEFSLINDRDQPTNNPCPECGKEEVTREVTGYGICVDTNITPNKKTGGQWNELMQKMNKTLSKDAQAGLDRASSRSGQRWSG
;
A
#
# COMPACT_ATOMS: atom_id res chain seq x y z
N MET A 1 -4.04 5.54 24.74
CA MET A 1 -3.40 4.22 24.91
C MET A 1 -3.80 3.39 23.70
N PRO A 2 -2.87 2.81 22.93
CA PRO A 2 -3.20 2.17 21.65
C PRO A 2 -3.94 0.83 21.84
N THR A 3 -4.89 0.53 20.96
CA THR A 3 -5.41 -0.81 20.73
C THR A 3 -4.60 -1.47 19.62
N TYR A 4 -4.37 -2.77 19.75
CA TYR A 4 -3.72 -3.58 18.73
C TYR A 4 -4.61 -4.75 18.37
N ASP A 5 -4.62 -5.10 17.08
CA ASP A 5 -5.40 -6.20 16.55
C ASP A 5 -4.50 -7.42 16.40
N TYR A 6 -4.98 -8.57 16.87
CA TYR A 6 -4.26 -9.83 16.80
C TYR A 6 -5.12 -10.86 16.08
N LYS A 7 -4.46 -11.70 15.29
CA LYS A 7 -5.07 -12.79 14.55
C LYS A 7 -4.37 -14.10 14.87
N CYS A 8 -5.14 -15.12 15.20
CA CYS A 8 -4.63 -16.48 15.26
C CYS A 8 -4.61 -17.10 13.86
N SER A 9 -3.47 -17.66 13.43
CA SER A 9 -3.35 -18.33 12.13
C SER A 9 -4.05 -19.69 12.08
N ALA A 10 -4.30 -20.31 13.24
CA ALA A 10 -4.88 -21.65 13.32
C ALA A 10 -6.42 -21.68 13.36
N CYS A 11 -7.06 -20.68 13.97
CA CYS A 11 -8.52 -20.57 14.06
C CYS A 11 -9.08 -19.32 13.38
N GLU A 12 -8.21 -18.49 12.79
CA GLU A 12 -8.55 -17.23 12.10
C GLU A 12 -9.31 -16.19 12.93
N ASN A 13 -9.40 -16.39 14.25
CA ASN A 13 -10.05 -15.44 15.14
C ASN A 13 -9.23 -14.15 15.24
N LEU A 14 -9.95 -13.04 15.15
CA LEU A 14 -9.47 -11.67 15.30
C LEU A 14 -9.95 -11.11 16.63
N TRP A 15 -9.06 -10.51 17.41
CA TRP A 15 -9.41 -9.81 18.63
C TRP A 15 -8.56 -8.55 18.82
N GLU A 16 -9.09 -7.62 19.60
CA GLU A 16 -8.44 -6.36 19.93
C GLU A 16 -8.00 -6.37 21.40
N GLU A 17 -6.77 -5.94 21.69
CA GLU A 17 -6.26 -5.82 23.07
C GLU A 17 -5.55 -4.49 23.29
N PHE A 18 -5.73 -3.93 24.50
CA PHE A 18 -5.03 -2.75 24.95
C PHE A 18 -3.66 -3.13 25.51
N SER A 19 -2.59 -2.68 24.87
CA SER A 19 -1.22 -2.91 25.35
C SER A 19 -0.39 -1.63 25.33
N LEU A 20 0.58 -1.54 26.23
CA LEU A 20 1.62 -0.51 26.12
C LEU A 20 2.46 -0.77 24.87
N ILE A 21 3.04 0.27 24.29
CA ILE A 21 3.84 0.12 23.07
C ILE A 21 5.08 -0.77 23.26
N ASN A 22 5.57 -0.85 24.50
CA ASN A 22 6.67 -1.76 24.87
C ASN A 22 6.22 -3.23 24.95
N ASP A 23 4.94 -3.47 25.24
CA ASP A 23 4.39 -4.81 25.54
C ASP A 23 3.49 -5.35 24.43
N ARG A 24 3.38 -4.64 23.30
CA ARG A 24 2.55 -4.99 22.13
C ARG A 24 2.88 -6.34 21.47
N ASP A 25 4.02 -6.93 21.78
CA ASP A 25 4.43 -8.24 21.24
C ASP A 25 4.30 -9.35 22.32
N GLN A 26 3.81 -9.04 23.52
CA GLN A 26 3.51 -10.06 24.53
C GLN A 26 2.36 -10.98 24.11
N PRO A 27 1.23 -10.48 23.54
CA PRO A 27 0.10 -11.35 23.16
C PRO A 27 0.43 -12.31 22.03
N THR A 28 1.44 -12.01 21.21
CA THR A 28 1.94 -12.94 20.17
C THR A 28 2.72 -14.13 20.72
N ASN A 29 3.21 -14.06 21.96
CA ASN A 29 3.90 -15.19 22.62
C ASN A 29 2.95 -16.02 23.51
N ASN A 30 1.71 -15.57 23.68
CA ASN A 30 0.72 -16.24 24.50
C ASN A 30 -0.16 -17.17 23.64
N PRO A 31 -0.68 -18.27 24.23
CA PRO A 31 -1.62 -19.12 23.52
C PRO A 31 -2.90 -18.36 23.18
N CYS A 32 -3.46 -18.63 22.00
CA CYS A 32 -4.72 -18.04 21.57
C CYS A 32 -5.84 -18.32 22.60
N PRO A 33 -6.65 -17.31 22.98
CA PRO A 33 -7.69 -17.47 24.01
C PRO A 33 -8.82 -18.43 23.60
N GLU A 34 -8.99 -18.70 22.30
CA GLU A 34 -10.03 -19.60 21.77
C GLU A 34 -9.53 -21.02 21.52
N CYS A 35 -8.36 -21.18 20.90
CA CYS A 35 -7.87 -22.48 20.45
C CYS A 35 -6.65 -23.02 21.21
N GLY A 36 -6.03 -22.20 22.08
CA GLY A 36 -4.87 -22.57 22.88
C GLY A 36 -3.56 -22.76 22.12
N LYS A 37 -3.53 -22.48 20.80
CA LYS A 37 -2.32 -22.58 19.97
C LYS A 37 -1.51 -21.29 20.02
N GLU A 38 -0.19 -21.41 19.95
CA GLU A 38 0.77 -20.28 19.99
C GLU A 38 0.98 -19.60 18.63
N GLU A 39 0.13 -19.89 17.64
CA GLU A 39 0.20 -19.29 16.30
C GLU A 39 -0.57 -17.97 16.25
N VAL A 40 -0.13 -16.98 17.03
CA VAL A 40 -0.74 -15.65 17.11
C VAL A 40 0.16 -14.62 16.41
N THR A 41 -0.42 -13.85 15.50
CA THR A 41 0.26 -12.78 14.76
C THR A 41 -0.45 -11.46 14.97
N ARG A 42 0.29 -10.36 15.12
CA ARG A 42 -0.31 -9.02 15.14
C ARG A 42 -0.76 -8.66 13.73
N GLU A 43 -2.02 -8.27 13.60
CA GLU A 43 -2.57 -7.74 12.37
C GLU A 43 -2.52 -6.22 12.40
N VAL A 44 -2.06 -5.61 11.30
CA VAL A 44 -2.10 -4.16 11.15
C VAL A 44 -3.32 -3.85 10.31
N THR A 45 -4.46 -3.77 10.96
CA THR A 45 -5.73 -3.39 10.34
C THR A 45 -5.85 -1.87 10.32
N GLY A 46 -6.28 -1.28 9.19
CA GLY A 46 -6.60 0.15 9.11
C GLY A 46 -5.69 1.06 8.27
N TYR A 47 -4.68 0.54 7.55
CA TYR A 47 -3.97 1.35 6.55
C TYR A 47 -4.59 1.22 5.15
N GLY A 48 -5.47 2.16 4.82
CA GLY A 48 -5.88 2.38 3.42
C GLY A 48 -4.87 3.26 2.72
N ILE A 49 -3.91 2.68 1.99
CA ILE A 49 -3.09 3.47 1.06
C ILE A 49 -3.96 3.78 -0.16
N CYS A 50 -4.56 4.95 -0.15
CA CYS A 50 -5.35 5.46 -1.27
C CYS A 50 -4.42 6.21 -2.23
N VAL A 51 -4.34 5.75 -3.47
CA VAL A 51 -3.72 6.51 -4.56
C VAL A 51 -4.78 6.90 -5.56
N ASP A 52 -4.70 8.12 -6.09
CA ASP A 52 -5.61 8.57 -7.13
C ASP A 52 -5.30 7.81 -8.43
N THR A 53 -6.24 6.96 -8.84
CA THR A 53 -6.16 6.16 -10.08
C THR A 53 -6.67 6.93 -11.30
N ASN A 54 -7.33 8.07 -11.09
CA ASN A 54 -8.08 8.81 -12.09
C ASN A 54 -7.28 9.98 -12.67
N ILE A 55 -6.40 10.60 -11.87
CA ILE A 55 -5.56 11.70 -12.31
C ILE A 55 -4.30 11.16 -12.99
N THR A 56 -4.17 11.43 -14.29
CA THR A 56 -2.91 11.29 -15.03
C THR A 56 -2.31 12.66 -15.31
N PRO A 57 -0.99 12.76 -15.55
CA PRO A 57 -0.34 14.03 -15.91
C PRO A 57 -1.06 14.72 -17.08
N ASN A 58 -1.41 13.95 -18.11
CA ASN A 58 -2.07 14.48 -19.30
C ASN A 58 -3.51 14.94 -19.03
N LYS A 59 -4.26 14.21 -18.19
CA LYS A 59 -5.63 14.59 -17.80
C LYS A 59 -5.64 15.86 -16.96
N LYS A 60 -4.65 16.03 -16.07
CA LYS A 60 -4.54 17.22 -15.21
C LYS A 60 -4.20 18.48 -16.00
N THR A 61 -3.36 18.35 -17.04
CA THR A 61 -2.92 19.47 -17.89
C THR A 61 -3.80 19.69 -19.12
N GLY A 62 -4.91 18.95 -19.27
CA GLY A 62 -5.79 19.08 -20.44
C GLY A 62 -5.13 18.80 -21.79
N GLY A 63 -4.18 17.87 -21.85
CA GLY A 63 -3.45 17.54 -23.10
C GLY A 63 -2.07 18.16 -23.26
N GLN A 64 -1.75 19.22 -22.51
CA GLN A 64 -0.49 19.98 -22.68
C GLN A 64 0.77 19.17 -22.36
N TRP A 65 0.67 18.17 -21.46
CA TRP A 65 1.76 17.24 -21.19
C TRP A 65 2.23 16.55 -22.47
N ASN A 66 1.32 16.00 -23.28
CA ASN A 66 1.69 15.29 -24.50
C ASN A 66 2.34 16.20 -25.52
N GLU A 67 1.88 17.45 -25.64
CA GLU A 67 2.48 18.43 -26.54
C GLU A 67 3.95 18.72 -26.17
N LEU A 68 4.24 18.81 -24.87
CA LEU A 68 5.58 19.02 -24.36
C LEU A 68 6.46 17.78 -24.55
N MET A 69 5.94 16.58 -24.28
CA MET A 69 6.65 15.31 -24.49
C MET A 69 7.00 15.09 -25.97
N GLN A 70 6.09 15.41 -26.90
CA GLN A 70 6.36 15.34 -28.34
C GLN A 70 7.49 16.27 -28.77
N LYS A 71 7.63 17.45 -28.15
CA LYS A 71 8.76 18.36 -28.40
C LYS A 71 10.07 17.78 -27.88
N MET A 72 10.06 17.23 -26.67
CA MET A 72 11.26 16.62 -26.06
C MET A 72 11.71 15.34 -26.79
N ASN A 73 10.76 14.53 -27.23
CA ASN A 73 11.03 13.26 -27.92
C ASN A 73 11.86 13.44 -29.20
N LYS A 74 11.81 14.61 -29.85
CA LYS A 74 12.63 14.90 -31.04
C LYS A 74 14.13 14.87 -30.79
N THR A 75 14.56 15.13 -29.56
CA THR A 75 15.99 15.24 -29.19
C THR A 75 16.48 14.02 -28.40
N LEU A 76 15.57 13.25 -27.82
CA LEU A 76 15.88 12.17 -26.89
C LEU A 76 16.11 10.84 -27.59
N SER A 77 16.86 9.93 -26.94
CA SER A 77 17.00 8.54 -27.37
C SER A 77 15.67 7.79 -27.24
N LYS A 78 15.51 6.69 -28.00
CA LYS A 78 14.28 5.87 -28.00
C LYS A 78 13.91 5.37 -26.59
N ASP A 79 14.90 5.04 -25.77
CA ASP A 79 14.66 4.58 -24.40
C ASP A 79 14.09 5.68 -23.51
N ALA A 80 14.60 6.91 -23.65
CA ALA A 80 14.10 8.07 -22.94
C ALA A 80 12.69 8.45 -23.44
N GLN A 81 12.44 8.38 -24.75
CA GLN A 81 11.10 8.58 -25.33
C GLN A 81 10.09 7.58 -24.74
N ALA A 82 10.44 6.29 -24.71
CA ALA A 82 9.60 5.24 -24.14
C ALA A 82 9.32 5.44 -22.63
N GLY A 83 10.24 6.07 -21.89
CA GLY A 83 10.02 6.46 -20.50
C GLY A 83 8.97 7.56 -20.34
N LEU A 84 9.06 8.60 -21.17
CA LEU A 84 8.14 9.73 -21.17
C LEU A 84 6.74 9.35 -21.64
N ASP A 85 6.66 8.50 -22.66
CA ASP A 85 5.39 7.98 -23.17
C ASP A 85 4.68 7.14 -22.10
N ARG A 86 5.40 6.30 -21.35
CA ARG A 86 4.84 5.57 -20.19
C ARG A 86 4.39 6.49 -19.05
N ALA A 87 5.06 7.62 -18.85
CA ALA A 87 4.69 8.59 -17.82
C ALA A 87 3.36 9.29 -18.14
N SER A 88 3.03 9.48 -19.43
CA SER A 88 1.81 10.18 -19.86
C SER A 88 0.51 9.51 -19.39
N SER A 89 0.51 8.18 -19.31
CA SER A 89 -0.63 7.35 -18.88
C SER A 89 -0.48 6.80 -17.47
N ARG A 90 0.57 7.20 -16.73
CA ARG A 90 0.82 6.68 -15.39
C ARG A 90 -0.16 7.32 -14.40
N SER A 91 -1.03 6.51 -13.81
CA SER A 91 -1.85 6.86 -12.65
C SER A 91 -1.44 6.04 -11.43
N GLY A 92 -1.97 6.40 -10.26
CA GLY A 92 -1.85 5.55 -9.08
C GLY A 92 -2.42 4.17 -9.37
N GLN A 93 -1.76 3.12 -8.88
CA GLN A 93 -2.27 1.75 -8.92
C GLN A 93 -2.41 1.21 -7.51
N ARG A 94 -3.41 0.36 -7.29
CA ARG A 94 -3.50 -0.41 -6.05
C ARG A 94 -2.22 -1.22 -5.91
N TRP A 95 -1.54 -1.07 -4.79
CA TRP A 95 -0.39 -1.90 -4.49
C TRP A 95 -0.84 -3.37 -4.40
N SER A 96 -0.36 -4.18 -5.34
CA SER A 96 -0.41 -5.63 -5.28
C SER A 96 1.01 -6.08 -4.94
N GLY A 97 1.23 -6.40 -3.67
CA GLY A 97 2.47 -7.04 -3.22
C GLY A 97 2.72 -8.33 -3.98
#